data_AF-A0A433D1J2-F1
#
_entry.id   AF-A0A433D1J2-F1
#
_cell.length_a   1.000
_cell.length_b   1.000
_cell.length_c   1.000
_cell.angle_alpha   90.00
_cell.angle_beta   90.00
_cell.angle_gamma   90.00
#
_symmetry.space_group_name_H-M   'P 1'
#
loop_
_entity.id
_entity.type
_entity.pdbx_description
1 polymer ?
#
loop_
_entity_poly.entity_id
_entity_poly.type
_entity_poly.pdbx_seq_one_letter_code
_entity_poly.pdbx_strand_id
1 'polypeptide(L)'
;MSDTSSSSLSDLPDGFRIIHDRRFHNGNKYMLPNDEREVSRLDLQHYVMRHLVHGNFNAPVEEDLERGINVLDITTLSTAKGIDHTEIWRLKPLLMAHNFHNVESDYISCPLGWGGRVGETHVNNIHLAYLAMGPVVAPVLGVDQDEYSAIVQRMVDGFKGRKTWHKAPYVYGMKPV
;
A
#
# COMPACT_ATOMS: atom_id res chain seq x y z
N MET A 1 -9.98 -23.75 -32.35
CA MET A 1 -11.30 -23.68 -31.71
C MET A 1 -11.06 -23.21 -30.29
N SER A 2 -11.59 -22.04 -29.97
CA SER A 2 -11.38 -21.29 -28.74
C SER A 2 -12.30 -21.81 -27.64
N ASP A 3 -11.73 -22.37 -26.59
CA ASP A 3 -12.44 -22.60 -25.32
C ASP A 3 -12.39 -21.33 -24.49
N THR A 4 -13.39 -20.48 -24.67
CA THR A 4 -13.71 -19.42 -23.73
C THR A 4 -14.70 -19.99 -22.72
N SER A 5 -14.19 -20.59 -21.65
CA SER A 5 -15.01 -20.95 -20.49
C SER A 5 -15.42 -19.66 -19.80
N SER A 6 -16.62 -19.18 -20.10
CA SER A 6 -17.31 -18.16 -19.32
C SER A 6 -17.62 -18.74 -17.94
N SER A 7 -16.76 -18.47 -16.95
CA SER A 7 -17.05 -18.79 -15.56
C SER A 7 -18.17 -17.88 -15.09
N SER A 8 -19.30 -18.47 -14.72
CA SER A 8 -20.47 -17.76 -14.24
C SER A 8 -20.17 -17.00 -12.94
N LEU A 9 -20.81 -15.83 -12.75
CA LEU A 9 -20.70 -15.01 -11.53
C LEU A 9 -21.11 -15.76 -10.23
N SER A 10 -21.70 -16.95 -10.34
CA SER A 10 -22.15 -17.80 -9.23
C SER A 10 -21.08 -18.70 -8.62
N ASP A 11 -19.86 -18.77 -9.17
CA ASP A 11 -18.79 -19.66 -8.67
C ASP A 11 -17.83 -18.99 -7.67
N LEU A 12 -18.07 -17.73 -7.30
CA LEU A 12 -17.22 -17.04 -6.33
C LEU A 12 -17.54 -17.47 -4.90
N PRO A 13 -16.53 -17.85 -4.09
CA PRO A 13 -16.73 -18.11 -2.68
C PRO A 13 -17.35 -16.91 -1.96
N ASP A 14 -18.08 -17.16 -0.87
CA ASP A 14 -18.59 -16.10 0.00
C ASP A 14 -17.44 -15.18 0.44
N GLY A 15 -17.68 -13.87 0.38
CA GLY A 15 -16.67 -12.88 0.73
C GLY A 15 -15.86 -12.33 -0.46
N PHE A 16 -16.18 -12.70 -1.71
CA PHE A 16 -15.53 -12.14 -2.90
C PHE A 16 -16.53 -11.47 -3.85
N ARG A 17 -16.08 -10.44 -4.56
CA ARG A 17 -16.82 -9.81 -5.66
C ARG A 17 -15.89 -9.54 -6.84
N ILE A 18 -16.42 -9.63 -8.05
CA ILE A 18 -15.74 -9.14 -9.25
C ILE A 18 -16.31 -7.78 -9.63
N ILE A 19 -15.45 -6.79 -9.87
CA ILE A 19 -15.84 -5.51 -10.44
C ILE A 19 -14.88 -5.22 -11.60
N HIS A 20 -15.41 -5.04 -12.82
CA HIS A 20 -14.62 -4.79 -14.04
C HIS A 20 -13.43 -5.77 -14.20
N ASP A 21 -13.70 -7.08 -14.13
CA ASP A 21 -12.70 -8.17 -14.23
C ASP A 21 -11.60 -8.18 -13.16
N ARG A 22 -11.74 -7.38 -12.10
CA ARG A 22 -10.85 -7.39 -10.92
C ARG A 22 -11.55 -8.06 -9.76
N ARG A 23 -10.84 -8.92 -9.04
CA ARG A 23 -11.35 -9.57 -7.83
C ARG A 23 -11.14 -8.65 -6.63
N PHE A 24 -12.16 -8.45 -5.82
CA PHE A 24 -12.11 -7.70 -4.56
C PHE A 24 -12.68 -8.54 -3.41
N HIS A 25 -12.31 -8.17 -2.19
CA HIS A 25 -12.90 -8.72 -0.98
C HIS A 25 -14.23 -8.01 -0.65
N ASN A 26 -15.25 -8.75 -0.24
CA ASN A 26 -16.51 -8.21 0.28
C ASN A 26 -16.35 -7.89 1.77
N GLY A 27 -16.82 -6.71 2.20
CA GLY A 27 -16.88 -6.35 3.62
C GLY A 27 -15.56 -5.88 4.25
N ASN A 28 -14.44 -5.89 3.51
CA ASN A 28 -13.18 -5.30 3.97
C ASN A 28 -13.08 -3.84 3.48
N LYS A 29 -12.47 -2.95 4.29
CA LYS A 29 -12.24 -1.54 3.95
C LYS A 29 -11.12 -1.34 2.92
N TYR A 30 -10.42 -2.40 2.53
CA TYR A 30 -9.35 -2.34 1.54
C TYR A 30 -9.91 -2.07 0.14
N MET A 31 -9.50 -0.95 -0.46
CA MET A 31 -10.07 -0.45 -1.72
C MET A 31 -9.41 -1.04 -2.98
N LEU A 32 -8.28 -1.74 -2.83
CA LEU A 32 -7.58 -2.34 -3.96
C LEU A 32 -8.05 -3.78 -4.20
N PRO A 33 -7.90 -4.29 -5.44
CA PRO A 33 -8.17 -5.69 -5.77
C PRO A 33 -7.33 -6.68 -4.95
N ASN A 34 -7.61 -7.96 -5.09
CA ASN A 34 -6.83 -9.06 -4.50
C ASN A 34 -6.59 -10.19 -5.51
N ASP A 35 -6.37 -9.84 -6.77
CA ASP A 35 -6.02 -10.74 -7.88
C ASP A 35 -4.51 -10.82 -8.13
N GLU A 36 -4.07 -11.73 -9.00
CA GLU A 36 -2.64 -11.93 -9.31
C GLU A 36 -1.96 -10.66 -9.83
N ARG A 37 -2.69 -9.83 -10.59
CA ARG A 37 -2.18 -8.55 -11.08
C ARG A 37 -1.83 -7.62 -9.92
N GLU A 38 -2.68 -7.60 -8.89
CA GLU A 38 -2.42 -6.81 -7.69
C GLU A 38 -1.25 -7.38 -6.87
N VAL A 39 -1.11 -8.71 -6.79
CA VAL A 39 0.06 -9.34 -6.13
C VAL A 39 1.36 -8.90 -6.80
N SER A 40 1.45 -8.95 -8.14
CA SER A 40 2.63 -8.48 -8.86
C SER A 40 2.90 -6.98 -8.65
N ARG A 41 1.85 -6.16 -8.53
CA ARG A 41 2.00 -4.73 -8.21
C ARG A 41 2.55 -4.55 -6.79
N LEU A 42 2.08 -5.32 -5.81
CA LEU A 42 2.58 -5.30 -4.44
C LEU A 42 4.03 -5.75 -4.35
N ASP A 43 4.45 -6.73 -5.14
CA ASP A 43 5.86 -7.14 -5.23
C ASP A 43 6.73 -5.98 -5.74
N LEU A 44 6.29 -5.29 -6.79
CA LEU A 44 6.97 -4.10 -7.30
C LEU A 44 7.07 -3.01 -6.22
N GLN A 45 5.98 -2.76 -5.50
CA GLN A 45 5.94 -1.81 -4.39
C GLN A 45 6.94 -2.21 -3.29
N HIS A 46 7.00 -3.50 -2.93
CA HIS A 46 7.94 -4.02 -1.94
C HIS A 46 9.39 -3.73 -2.34
N TYR A 47 9.78 -4.07 -3.57
CA TYR A 47 11.16 -3.83 -4.03
C TYR A 47 11.52 -2.34 -4.11
N VAL A 48 10.57 -1.48 -4.50
CA VAL A 48 10.76 -0.02 -4.46
C VAL A 48 11.02 0.46 -3.04
N MET A 49 10.17 0.06 -2.07
CA MET A 49 10.33 0.47 -0.68
C MET A 49 11.64 -0.06 -0.10
N ARG A 50 11.95 -1.34 -0.32
CA ARG A 50 13.21 -1.96 0.10
C ARG A 50 14.43 -1.20 -0.40
N HIS A 51 14.39 -0.73 -1.65
CA HIS A 51 15.49 0.05 -2.22
C HIS A 51 15.59 1.45 -1.61
N LEU A 52 14.46 2.12 -1.35
CA LEU A 52 14.41 3.45 -0.73
C LEU A 52 14.93 3.44 0.72
N VAL A 53 14.74 2.33 1.43
CA VAL A 53 15.18 2.18 2.84
C VAL A 53 16.53 1.47 2.97
N HIS A 54 17.16 1.09 1.86
CA HIS A 54 18.41 0.34 1.83
C HIS A 54 18.40 -0.95 2.66
N GLY A 55 17.23 -1.59 2.81
CA GLY A 55 17.07 -2.73 3.71
C GLY A 55 15.63 -3.20 3.79
N ASN A 56 15.34 -4.05 4.77
CA ASN A 56 13.97 -4.50 5.04
C ASN A 56 13.27 -3.65 6.11
N PHE A 57 14.04 -2.86 6.86
CA PHE A 57 13.58 -2.00 7.95
C PHE A 57 14.50 -0.77 8.07
N ASN A 58 14.00 0.34 8.64
CA ASN A 58 14.81 1.53 8.96
C ASN A 58 15.18 1.63 10.45
N ALA A 59 14.47 0.92 11.32
CA ALA A 59 14.74 1.00 12.76
C ALA A 59 16.14 0.44 13.05
N PRO A 60 16.94 1.04 13.94
CA PRO A 60 18.29 0.60 14.30
C PRO A 60 18.23 -0.62 15.24
N VAL A 61 17.60 -1.70 14.79
CA VAL A 61 17.29 -2.91 15.58
C VAL A 61 17.99 -4.15 15.05
N GLU A 62 18.94 -4.00 14.11
CA GLU A 62 19.62 -5.15 13.47
C GLU A 62 20.27 -6.07 14.49
N GLU A 63 21.06 -5.54 15.42
CA GLU A 63 21.69 -6.32 16.50
C GLU A 63 20.66 -6.99 17.43
N ASP A 64 19.55 -6.31 17.72
CA ASP A 64 18.48 -6.86 18.55
C ASP A 64 17.74 -8.01 17.82
N LEU A 65 17.54 -7.88 16.50
CA LEU A 65 16.96 -8.94 15.67
C LEU A 65 17.89 -10.16 15.62
N GLU A 66 19.20 -9.96 15.47
CA GLU A 66 20.19 -11.04 15.53
C GLU A 66 20.24 -11.74 16.90
N ARG A 67 19.99 -10.98 17.98
CA ARG A 67 19.83 -11.53 19.34
C ARG A 67 18.53 -12.33 19.51
N GLY A 68 17.58 -12.22 18.58
CA GLY A 68 16.32 -12.97 18.59
C GLY A 68 15.22 -12.33 19.43
N ILE A 69 15.09 -11.01 19.43
CA ILE A 69 13.96 -10.35 20.09
C ILE A 69 12.62 -10.77 19.47
N ASN A 70 11.55 -10.72 20.29
CA ASN A 70 10.19 -10.87 19.79
C ASN A 70 9.75 -9.55 19.14
N VAL A 71 9.45 -9.59 17.84
CA VAL A 71 8.99 -8.44 17.07
C VAL A 71 7.47 -8.50 16.93
N LEU A 72 6.80 -7.38 17.26
CA LEU A 72 5.39 -7.19 16.98
C LEU A 72 5.24 -6.44 15.65
N ASP A 73 4.73 -7.12 14.61
CA ASP A 73 4.38 -6.47 13.34
C ASP A 73 3.00 -5.81 13.46
N ILE A 74 2.94 -4.51 13.17
CA ILE A 74 1.71 -3.72 13.26
C ILE A 74 0.69 -4.08 12.18
N THR A 75 1.11 -4.76 11.11
CA THR A 75 0.20 -5.34 10.11
C THR A 75 -0.73 -6.37 10.76
N THR A 76 -0.24 -7.11 11.77
CA THR A 76 -1.00 -8.11 12.54
C THR A 76 -2.05 -7.48 13.48
N LEU A 77 -1.81 -6.26 13.98
CA LEU A 77 -2.80 -5.53 14.79
C LEU A 77 -3.90 -4.89 13.94
N SER A 78 -3.56 -4.54 12.69
CA SER A 78 -4.40 -3.80 11.78
C SER A 78 -5.54 -4.65 11.20
N THR A 79 -5.38 -5.98 11.16
CA THR A 79 -6.41 -6.93 10.72
C THR A 79 -7.61 -7.00 11.69
N ALA A 80 -7.45 -6.54 12.94
CA ALA A 80 -8.49 -6.65 13.97
C ALA A 80 -9.45 -5.44 14.07
N LYS A 81 -9.19 -4.30 13.41
CA LYS A 81 -9.90 -3.04 13.75
C LYS A 81 -10.37 -2.12 12.60
N GLY A 82 -10.41 -2.57 11.34
CA GLY A 82 -11.04 -1.79 10.26
C GLY A 82 -10.29 -0.49 9.97
N ILE A 83 -9.06 -0.65 9.47
CA ILE A 83 -8.00 0.36 9.29
C ILE A 83 -8.49 1.66 8.64
N ASP A 84 -8.22 2.76 9.33
CA ASP A 84 -8.18 4.12 8.79
C ASP A 84 -6.70 4.47 8.50
N HIS A 85 -6.42 4.90 7.28
CA HIS A 85 -5.06 5.24 6.82
C HIS A 85 -4.48 6.48 7.54
N THR A 86 -5.29 7.27 8.24
CA THR A 86 -4.83 8.37 9.08
C THR A 86 -4.18 7.89 10.38
N GLU A 87 -4.44 6.66 10.82
CA GLU A 87 -3.88 6.08 12.05
C GLU A 87 -2.37 5.92 12.00
N ILE A 88 -1.78 5.87 10.79
CA ILE A 88 -0.32 5.81 10.65
C ILE A 88 0.38 7.01 11.32
N TRP A 89 -0.28 8.17 11.34
CA TRP A 89 0.23 9.39 11.98
C TRP A 89 0.02 9.40 13.50
N ARG A 90 -0.77 8.46 14.03
CA ARG A 90 -1.10 8.32 15.45
C ARG A 90 -0.32 7.19 16.14
N LEU A 91 0.54 6.46 15.42
CA LEU A 91 1.27 5.33 15.96
C LEU A 91 2.17 5.69 17.15
N LYS A 92 2.92 6.79 17.07
CA LYS A 92 3.78 7.23 18.19
C LYS A 92 2.99 7.48 19.48
N PRO A 93 1.95 8.34 19.50
CA PRO A 93 1.16 8.52 20.73
C PRO A 93 0.47 7.24 21.18
N LEU A 94 0.07 6.34 20.27
CA LEU A 94 -0.47 5.03 20.64
C LEU A 94 0.55 4.15 21.38
N LEU A 95 1.78 4.04 20.87
CA LEU A 95 2.84 3.28 21.54
C LEU A 95 3.14 3.87 22.92
N MET A 96 3.26 5.19 23.02
CA MET A 96 3.49 5.87 24.31
C MET A 96 2.34 5.63 25.30
N ALA A 97 1.08 5.68 24.84
CA ALA A 97 -0.10 5.41 25.68
C ALA A 97 -0.16 3.96 26.20
N HIS A 98 0.50 3.03 25.50
CA HIS A 98 0.63 1.63 25.92
C HIS A 98 1.94 1.34 26.64
N ASN A 99 2.57 2.37 27.22
CA ASN A 99 3.79 2.30 28.01
C ASN A 99 5.00 1.77 27.25
N PHE A 100 5.04 1.86 25.91
CA PHE A 100 6.27 1.55 25.19
C PHE A 100 7.36 2.58 25.54
N HIS A 101 8.59 2.09 25.69
CA HIS A 101 9.77 2.88 25.99
C HIS A 101 10.62 3.06 24.73
N ASN A 102 11.49 4.08 24.73
CA ASN A 102 12.36 4.41 23.59
C ASN A 102 11.59 4.54 22.27
N VAL A 103 10.45 5.24 22.30
CA VAL A 103 9.57 5.38 21.13
C VAL A 103 10.12 6.46 20.19
N GLU A 104 10.51 6.02 19.01
CA GLU A 104 11.01 6.88 17.94
C GLU A 104 10.08 6.82 16.72
N SER A 105 10.05 7.92 15.98
CA SER A 105 9.22 8.06 14.78
C SER A 105 9.91 8.97 13.80
N ASP A 106 9.89 8.60 12.54
CA ASP A 106 10.36 9.43 11.45
C ASP A 106 9.63 9.03 10.15
N TYR A 107 10.09 9.48 9.00
CA TYR A 107 9.60 9.08 7.70
C TYR A 107 10.71 9.01 6.67
N ILE A 108 10.54 8.14 5.69
CA ILE A 108 11.32 8.20 4.45
C ILE A 108 10.58 9.03 3.40
N SER A 109 11.34 9.74 2.59
CA SER A 109 10.80 10.47 1.43
C SER A 109 10.79 9.56 0.22
N CYS A 110 9.61 9.36 -0.38
CA CYS A 110 9.40 8.50 -1.51
C CYS A 110 9.17 9.33 -2.79
N PRO A 111 10.18 9.51 -3.66
CA PRO A 111 10.03 10.31 -4.87
C PRO A 111 9.18 9.58 -5.92
N LEU A 112 8.40 10.34 -6.70
CA LEU A 112 7.52 9.83 -7.76
C LEU A 112 7.96 10.39 -9.12
N GLY A 113 8.61 9.56 -9.93
CA GLY A 113 9.02 9.89 -11.30
C GLY A 113 10.35 10.63 -11.40
N TRP A 114 11.04 10.88 -10.29
CA TRP A 114 12.34 11.53 -10.21
C TRP A 114 13.22 10.88 -9.14
N GLY A 115 14.48 11.31 -8.99
CA GLY A 115 15.39 10.68 -8.02
C GLY A 115 15.99 9.36 -8.50
N GLY A 116 16.14 9.21 -9.82
CA GLY A 116 16.71 8.02 -10.46
C GLY A 116 15.71 6.89 -10.68
N ARG A 117 16.24 5.71 -10.99
CA ARG A 117 15.45 4.54 -11.40
C ARG A 117 14.41 4.12 -10.36
N VAL A 118 14.71 4.29 -9.07
CA VAL A 118 13.77 3.93 -7.99
C VAL A 118 12.50 4.78 -8.05
N GLY A 119 12.61 6.10 -8.26
CA GLY A 119 11.42 6.95 -8.36
C GLY A 119 10.67 6.79 -9.68
N GLU A 120 11.37 6.51 -10.77
CA GLU A 120 10.73 6.13 -12.05
C GLU A 120 9.94 4.82 -11.93
N THR A 121 10.50 3.84 -11.22
CA THR A 121 9.78 2.59 -10.92
C THR A 121 8.62 2.83 -9.97
N HIS A 122 8.81 3.71 -8.98
CA HIS A 122 7.77 4.02 -8.00
C HIS A 122 6.55 4.67 -8.65
N VAL A 123 6.75 5.60 -9.58
CA VAL A 123 5.60 6.24 -10.23
C VAL A 123 4.78 5.26 -11.06
N ASN A 124 5.42 4.26 -11.68
CA ASN A 124 4.70 3.19 -12.35
C ASN A 124 3.84 2.37 -11.37
N ASN A 125 4.41 1.99 -10.22
CA ASN A 125 3.64 1.32 -9.17
C ASN A 125 2.43 2.15 -8.70
N ILE A 126 2.62 3.45 -8.48
CA ILE A 126 1.55 4.36 -8.08
C ILE A 126 0.48 4.48 -9.17
N HIS A 127 0.88 4.61 -10.44
CA HIS A 127 -0.04 4.66 -11.57
C HIS A 127 -0.95 3.41 -11.61
N LEU A 128 -0.36 2.21 -11.50
CA LEU A 128 -1.10 0.95 -11.44
C LEU A 128 -2.06 0.88 -10.25
N ALA A 129 -1.64 1.37 -9.08
CA ALA A 129 -2.49 1.41 -7.89
C ALA A 129 -3.69 2.34 -8.09
N TYR A 130 -3.49 3.55 -8.62
CA TYR A 130 -4.59 4.48 -8.91
C TYR A 130 -5.57 3.92 -9.93
N LEU A 131 -5.09 3.30 -11.01
CA LEU A 131 -5.97 2.63 -11.99
C LEU A 131 -6.78 1.49 -11.34
N ALA A 132 -6.16 0.70 -10.47
CA ALA A 132 -6.84 -0.39 -9.75
C ALA A 132 -7.97 0.10 -8.82
N MET A 133 -7.91 1.36 -8.36
CA MET A 133 -8.97 2.00 -7.58
C MET A 133 -10.14 2.51 -8.44
N GLY A 134 -10.00 2.59 -9.77
CA GLY A 134 -10.99 3.16 -10.69
C GLY A 134 -12.41 2.60 -10.53
N PRO A 135 -12.61 1.27 -10.40
CA PRO A 135 -13.92 0.67 -10.13
C PRO A 135 -14.64 1.23 -8.90
N VAL A 136 -13.89 1.67 -7.90
CA VAL A 136 -14.42 2.20 -6.63
C VAL A 136 -14.52 3.72 -6.67
N VAL A 137 -13.53 4.40 -7.26
CA VAL A 137 -13.39 5.87 -7.19
C VAL A 137 -14.13 6.59 -8.32
N ALA A 138 -14.15 6.05 -9.54
CA ALA A 138 -14.81 6.71 -10.67
C ALA A 138 -16.30 7.01 -10.41
N PRO A 139 -17.11 6.08 -9.84
CA PRO A 139 -18.50 6.38 -9.49
C PRO A 139 -18.65 7.49 -8.43
N VAL A 140 -17.70 7.58 -7.48
CA VAL A 140 -17.69 8.61 -6.44
C VAL A 140 -17.39 9.99 -7.03
N LEU A 141 -16.55 10.03 -8.07
CA LEU A 141 -16.22 11.24 -8.81
C LEU A 141 -17.27 11.59 -9.88
N GLY A 142 -18.24 10.71 -10.15
CA GLY A 142 -19.27 10.91 -11.17
C GLY A 142 -18.73 10.85 -12.61
N VAL A 143 -17.60 10.15 -12.83
CA VAL A 143 -16.95 9.99 -14.13
C VAL A 143 -16.96 8.52 -14.56
N ASP A 144 -16.77 8.26 -15.85
CA ASP A 144 -16.56 6.89 -16.34
C ASP A 144 -15.10 6.42 -16.14
N GLN A 145 -14.84 5.15 -16.46
CA GLN A 145 -13.52 4.53 -16.26
C GLN A 145 -12.44 5.10 -17.20
N ASP A 146 -12.81 5.52 -18.41
CA ASP A 146 -11.87 6.06 -19.39
C ASP A 146 -11.46 7.48 -18.98
N GLU A 147 -12.42 8.29 -18.53
CA GLU A 147 -12.18 9.60 -17.98
C GLU A 147 -11.34 9.52 -16.69
N TYR A 148 -11.65 8.59 -15.78
CA TYR A 148 -10.83 8.35 -14.59
C TYR A 148 -9.39 7.96 -14.95
N SER A 149 -9.20 7.05 -15.91
CA SER A 149 -7.88 6.65 -16.37
C SER A 149 -7.10 7.82 -16.96
N ALA A 150 -7.76 8.69 -17.72
CA ALA A 150 -7.17 9.92 -18.25
C ALA A 150 -6.78 10.92 -17.15
N ILE A 151 -7.60 11.04 -16.09
CA ILE A 151 -7.26 11.84 -14.89
C ILE A 151 -5.99 11.31 -14.23
N VAL A 152 -5.91 9.99 -14.00
CA VAL A 152 -4.75 9.35 -13.38
C VAL A 152 -3.49 9.55 -14.22
N GLN A 153 -3.58 9.41 -15.56
CA GLN A 153 -2.45 9.64 -16.45
C GLN A 153 -1.93 11.08 -16.35
N ARG A 154 -2.82 12.08 -16.46
CA ARG A 154 -2.44 13.51 -16.35
C ARG A 154 -1.80 13.83 -15.01
N MET A 155 -2.27 13.22 -13.93
CA MET A 155 -1.69 13.37 -12.60
C MET A 155 -0.25 12.85 -12.57
N VAL A 156 -0.03 11.62 -13.07
CA VAL A 156 1.28 10.96 -13.09
C VAL A 156 2.29 11.67 -13.98
N ASP A 157 1.89 12.14 -15.17
CA ASP A 157 2.74 12.93 -16.08
C ASP A 157 3.27 14.18 -15.38
N GLY A 158 2.47 14.73 -14.46
CA GLY A 158 2.80 15.90 -13.69
C GLY A 158 3.82 15.71 -12.57
N PHE A 159 4.08 14.47 -12.12
CA PHE A 159 4.84 14.24 -10.90
C PHE A 159 6.33 14.54 -11.05
N LYS A 160 6.94 14.11 -12.16
CA LYS A 160 8.37 14.33 -12.43
C LYS A 160 8.72 15.82 -12.46
N GLY A 161 7.97 16.61 -13.23
CA GLY A 161 8.20 18.05 -13.39
C GLY A 161 8.02 18.83 -12.08
N ARG A 162 7.10 18.40 -11.22
CA ARG A 162 6.83 19.04 -9.91
C ARG A 162 7.69 18.49 -8.77
N LYS A 163 8.57 17.52 -9.04
CA LYS A 163 9.30 16.75 -8.02
C LYS A 163 8.36 16.22 -6.93
N THR A 164 7.24 15.63 -7.33
CA THR A 164 6.23 15.10 -6.39
C THR A 164 6.80 13.93 -5.60
N TRP A 165 6.47 13.84 -4.31
CA TRP A 165 6.91 12.79 -3.42
C TRP A 165 5.86 12.59 -2.32
N HIS A 166 5.90 11.45 -1.65
CA HIS A 166 5.09 11.21 -0.46
C HIS A 166 5.97 10.74 0.71
N LYS A 167 5.41 10.83 1.92
CA LYS A 167 6.03 10.31 3.13
C LYS A 167 5.64 8.85 3.29
N ALA A 168 6.57 8.00 3.70
CA ALA A 168 6.28 6.70 4.31
C ALA A 168 6.77 6.75 5.77
N PRO A 169 5.87 7.06 6.73
CA PRO A 169 6.23 7.16 8.14
C PRO A 169 6.51 5.77 8.73
N TYR A 170 7.44 5.72 9.69
CA TYR A 170 7.72 4.54 10.49
C TYR A 170 7.85 4.93 11.96
N VAL A 171 7.48 4.01 12.84
CA VAL A 171 7.54 4.19 14.29
C VAL A 171 8.02 2.88 14.91
N TYR A 172 8.94 2.95 15.87
CA TYR A 172 9.41 1.81 16.64
C TYR A 172 9.57 2.18 18.11
N GLY A 173 9.54 1.16 18.97
CA GLY A 173 9.72 1.29 20.40
C GLY A 173 9.68 -0.08 21.07
N MET A 174 10.10 -0.14 22.33
CA MET A 174 10.17 -1.40 23.09
C MET A 174 8.98 -1.52 24.04
N LYS A 175 8.35 -2.69 24.05
CA LYS A 175 7.33 -3.02 25.05
C LYS A 175 7.98 -3.09 26.44
N PRO A 176 7.33 -2.59 27.50
CA PRO A 176 7.81 -2.80 28.86
C PRO A 176 7.83 -4.30 29.17
N VAL A 177 8.88 -4.73 29.89
CA VAL A 177 9.04 -6.10 30.40
C VAL A 177 8.00 -6.38 31.48
#